data_AF-A0A533SSP0-F1
#
_entry.id   AF-A0A533SSP0-F1
#
_cell.length_a   1.000
_cell.length_b   1.000
_cell.length_c   1.000
_cell.angle_alpha   90.00
_cell.angle_beta   90.00
_cell.angle_gamma   90.00
#
_symmetry.space_group_name_H-M   'P 1'
#
loop_
_entity.id
_entity.type
_entity.pdbx_description
1 polymer ?
#
loop_
_entity_poly.entity_id
_entity_poly.type
_entity_poly.pdbx_seq_one_letter_code
_entity_poly.pdbx_strand_id
1 'polypeptide(L)'
;MARVRHPDSSVGYALIFPNRRDVGMANLGLDALYCILKNQKGAEADFHFADRPLGLLTSKKASGGDVIAFSLSFEGDYPAVVDFLLSEKIPPLSADRDEKHPLVIAGGIAATLNPEPLAPFIDVFYLGEAESSFGAFHDFIRENLGSRRAGFLRKLAIENIPGVYVPSACDPDGLKERVG
;
A
#
# COMPACT_ATOMS: atom_id res chain seq x y z
N MET A 1 9.61 5.02 19.95
CA MET A 1 10.81 4.19 19.70
C MET A 1 10.53 3.38 18.46
N ALA A 2 11.38 3.47 17.43
CA ALA A 2 11.26 2.60 16.25
C ALA A 2 11.51 1.14 16.69
N ARG A 3 10.69 0.21 16.21
CA ARG A 3 10.90 -1.23 16.48
C ARG A 3 12.14 -1.68 15.72
N VAL A 4 13.19 -2.07 16.43
CA VAL A 4 14.33 -2.78 15.82
C VAL A 4 13.83 -4.18 15.50
N ARG A 5 13.70 -4.51 14.22
CA ARG A 5 13.24 -5.82 13.75
C ARG A 5 14.42 -6.65 13.28
N HIS A 6 14.40 -7.94 13.59
CA HIS A 6 15.42 -8.87 13.13
C HIS A 6 15.25 -9.11 11.61
N PRO A 7 16.34 -9.32 10.85
CA PRO A 7 16.29 -9.55 9.40
C PRO A 7 15.46 -10.77 8.97
N ASP A 8 15.17 -11.70 9.90
CA ASP A 8 14.29 -12.85 9.68
C ASP A 8 12.81 -12.60 10.02
N SER A 9 12.43 -11.36 10.34
CA SER A 9 11.04 -11.03 10.72
C SER A 9 10.14 -10.91 9.49
N SER A 10 8.95 -11.50 9.54
CA SER A 10 7.93 -11.42 8.50
C SER A 10 7.35 -10.01 8.37
N VAL A 11 7.16 -9.51 7.14
CA VAL A 11 6.44 -8.25 6.88
C VAL A 11 4.93 -8.51 6.94
N GLY A 12 4.24 -7.83 7.86
CA GLY A 12 2.80 -7.91 8.01
C GLY A 12 2.07 -6.91 7.10
N TYR A 13 1.16 -7.40 6.28
CA TYR A 13 0.33 -6.64 5.36
C TYR A 13 -1.12 -6.61 5.84
N ALA A 14 -1.65 -5.42 6.09
CA ALA A 14 -3.08 -5.19 6.22
C ALA A 14 -3.67 -4.90 4.83
N LEU A 15 -4.33 -5.89 4.23
CA LEU A 15 -4.95 -5.78 2.91
C LEU A 15 -6.35 -5.16 3.04
N ILE A 16 -6.50 -3.92 2.61
CA ILE A 16 -7.71 -3.14 2.78
C ILE A 16 -8.51 -3.08 1.49
N PHE A 17 -9.75 -3.52 1.57
CA PHE A 17 -10.76 -3.23 0.57
C PHE A 17 -11.79 -2.25 1.15
N PRO A 18 -11.86 -1.00 0.65
CA PRO A 18 -12.66 0.07 1.25
C PRO A 18 -14.16 -0.01 0.91
N ASN A 19 -14.68 -1.23 0.75
CA ASN A 19 -16.08 -1.49 0.45
C ASN A 19 -16.53 -2.77 1.18
N ARG A 20 -17.78 -3.19 0.93
CA ARG A 20 -18.37 -4.36 1.55
C ARG A 20 -17.54 -5.61 1.29
N ARG A 21 -17.47 -6.47 2.30
CA ARG A 21 -16.74 -7.74 2.26
C ARG A 21 -17.13 -8.64 1.09
N ASP A 22 -18.41 -8.74 0.75
CA ASP A 22 -18.89 -9.59 -0.35
C ASP A 22 -18.32 -9.15 -1.71
N VAL A 23 -18.18 -7.84 -1.92
CA VAL A 23 -17.52 -7.29 -3.12
C VAL A 23 -16.01 -7.51 -3.05
N GLY A 24 -15.39 -7.29 -1.89
CA GLY A 24 -13.95 -7.46 -1.70
C GLY A 24 -13.46 -8.89 -1.88
N MET A 25 -14.22 -9.86 -1.36
CA MET A 25 -13.93 -11.30 -1.53
C MET A 25 -14.16 -11.81 -2.96
N ALA A 26 -14.75 -11.00 -3.82
CA ALA A 26 -14.87 -11.28 -5.26
C ALA A 26 -13.87 -10.47 -6.10
N ASN A 27 -12.99 -9.69 -5.45
CA ASN A 27 -12.00 -8.86 -6.13
C ASN A 27 -10.76 -9.70 -6.49
N LEU A 28 -10.66 -10.09 -7.76
CA LEU A 28 -9.56 -10.92 -8.26
C LEU A 28 -8.17 -10.31 -8.01
N GLY A 29 -8.03 -8.98 -8.10
CA GLY A 29 -6.75 -8.33 -7.86
C GLY A 29 -6.28 -8.43 -6.41
N LEU A 30 -7.23 -8.31 -5.47
CA LEU A 30 -6.99 -8.47 -4.04
C LEU A 30 -6.67 -9.93 -3.69
N ASP A 31 -7.42 -10.88 -4.24
CA ASP A 31 -7.17 -12.32 -4.08
C ASP A 31 -5.82 -12.74 -4.66
N ALA A 32 -5.46 -12.22 -5.85
CA ALA A 32 -4.16 -12.46 -6.47
C ALA A 32 -3.02 -11.95 -5.59
N LEU A 33 -3.11 -10.72 -5.08
CA LEU A 33 -2.12 -10.16 -4.15
C LEU A 33 -1.98 -11.00 -2.89
N TYR A 34 -3.08 -11.46 -2.30
CA TYR A 34 -3.05 -12.33 -1.14
C TYR A 34 -2.37 -13.68 -1.44
N CYS A 35 -2.68 -14.29 -2.58
CA CYS A 35 -2.02 -15.52 -3.04
C CYS A 35 -0.51 -15.33 -3.24
N ILE A 36 -0.08 -14.22 -3.81
CA ILE A 36 1.35 -13.88 -3.97
C ILE A 36 2.00 -13.77 -2.59
N LEU A 37 1.45 -12.96 -1.69
CA LEU A 37 1.99 -12.75 -0.35
C LEU A 37 2.05 -14.04 0.47
N LYS A 38 1.02 -14.89 0.39
CA LYS A 38 0.98 -16.18 1.10
C LYS A 38 2.08 -17.14 0.66
N ASN A 39 2.51 -17.06 -0.60
CA ASN A 39 3.60 -17.87 -1.14
C ASN A 39 4.97 -17.19 -1.02
N GLN A 40 5.01 -15.90 -0.65
CA GLN A 40 6.24 -15.14 -0.49
C GLN A 40 6.85 -15.41 0.89
N LYS A 41 8.14 -15.77 0.90
CA LYS A 41 8.85 -15.99 2.17
C LYS A 41 8.91 -14.69 2.97
N GLY A 42 8.54 -14.76 4.25
CA GLY A 42 8.63 -13.61 5.14
C GLY A 42 7.54 -12.56 4.90
N ALA A 43 6.39 -12.96 4.37
CA ALA A 43 5.18 -12.15 4.30
C ALA A 43 4.07 -12.79 5.14
N GLU A 44 3.30 -11.95 5.82
CA GLU A 44 2.04 -12.30 6.47
C GLU A 44 0.98 -11.31 6.00
N ALA A 45 -0.23 -11.78 5.68
CA ALA A 45 -1.27 -10.92 5.13
C ALA A 45 -2.63 -11.23 5.76
N ASP A 46 -3.35 -10.18 6.15
CA ASP A 46 -4.71 -10.28 6.69
C ASP A 46 -5.64 -9.31 5.94
N PHE A 47 -6.87 -9.77 5.69
CA PHE A 47 -7.88 -8.95 5.03
C PHE A 47 -8.63 -8.05 6.01
N HIS A 48 -8.88 -6.82 5.57
CA HIS A 48 -9.70 -5.83 6.25
C HIS A 48 -10.71 -5.25 5.27
N PHE A 49 -11.99 -5.30 5.64
CA PHE A 49 -13.11 -4.86 4.82
C PHE A 49 -13.89 -3.79 5.56
N ALA A 50 -14.46 -2.84 4.81
CA ALA A 50 -15.39 -1.89 5.40
C ALA A 50 -16.76 -2.58 5.64
N ASP A 51 -17.40 -2.30 6.78
CA ASP A 51 -18.74 -2.84 7.08
C ASP A 51 -19.82 -2.28 6.15
N ARG A 52 -19.59 -1.09 5.59
CA ARG A 52 -20.45 -0.41 4.62
C ARG A 52 -19.59 0.43 3.68
N PRO A 53 -20.08 0.82 2.49
CA PRO A 53 -19.40 1.83 1.66
C PRO A 53 -19.15 3.10 2.49
N LEU A 54 -17.92 3.63 2.48
CA LEU A 54 -17.51 4.76 3.34
C LEU A 54 -17.73 4.51 4.84
N GLY A 55 -17.77 3.24 5.25
CA GLY A 55 -17.88 2.81 6.64
C GLY A 55 -16.53 2.80 7.33
N LEU A 56 -16.56 3.00 8.65
CA LEU A 56 -15.39 2.76 9.49
C LEU A 56 -14.95 1.30 9.30
N LEU A 57 -13.71 1.10 8.87
CA LEU A 57 -13.13 -0.24 8.74
C LEU A 57 -13.14 -0.91 10.12
N THR A 58 -13.81 -2.06 10.22
CA THR A 58 -13.87 -2.84 11.46
C THR A 58 -12.63 -3.72 11.58
N SER A 59 -11.46 -3.11 11.56
CA SER A 59 -10.22 -3.83 11.83
C SER A 59 -9.88 -3.75 13.31
N LYS A 60 -9.86 -4.90 14.00
CA LYS A 60 -9.03 -5.06 15.20
C LYS A 60 -7.59 -4.74 14.79
N LYS A 61 -7.13 -3.51 15.07
CA LYS A 61 -5.74 -3.03 14.93
C LYS A 61 -5.06 -3.44 13.62
N ALA A 62 -5.50 -2.88 12.50
CA ALA A 62 -4.70 -2.88 11.27
C ALA A 62 -3.37 -2.14 11.47
N SER A 63 -3.30 -1.20 12.44
CA SER A 63 -2.07 -0.52 12.88
C SER A 63 -0.96 -1.44 13.43
N GLY A 64 -1.16 -2.75 13.50
CA GLY A 64 -0.16 -3.73 13.93
C GLY A 64 0.78 -4.19 12.81
N GLY A 65 0.37 -4.04 11.54
CA GLY A 65 1.14 -4.41 10.36
C GLY A 65 2.19 -3.37 9.98
N ASP A 66 3.18 -3.79 9.19
CA ASP A 66 4.23 -2.92 8.66
C ASP A 66 3.78 -2.17 7.42
N VAL A 67 2.83 -2.75 6.68
CA VAL A 67 2.29 -2.22 5.42
C VAL A 67 0.76 -2.24 5.48
N ILE A 68 0.16 -1.11 5.14
CA ILE A 68 -1.26 -0.99 4.81
C ILE A 68 -1.38 -0.94 3.30
N ALA A 69 -2.09 -1.89 2.70
CA ALA A 69 -2.24 -2.01 1.26
C ALA A 69 -3.70 -1.86 0.83
N PHE A 70 -4.03 -0.73 0.22
CA PHE A 70 -5.37 -0.48 -0.32
C PHE A 70 -5.52 -1.08 -1.71
N SER A 71 -6.59 -1.85 -1.93
CA SER A 71 -7.05 -2.26 -3.24
C SER A 71 -8.26 -1.41 -3.64
N LEU A 72 -8.06 -0.50 -4.61
CA LEU A 72 -9.02 0.52 -5.00
C LEU A 72 -9.64 0.16 -6.35
N SER A 73 -10.95 -0.08 -6.36
CA SER A 73 -11.67 -0.50 -7.56
C SER A 73 -12.36 0.66 -8.27
N PHE A 74 -12.71 1.71 -7.52
CA PHE A 74 -13.42 2.88 -8.05
C PHE A 74 -12.84 4.17 -7.47
N GLU A 75 -12.94 5.28 -8.21
CA GLU A 75 -12.54 6.61 -7.70
C GLU A 75 -13.32 7.01 -6.44
N GLY A 76 -14.56 6.52 -6.30
CA GLY A 76 -15.37 6.71 -5.10
C GLY A 76 -14.80 6.06 -3.84
N ASP A 77 -13.79 5.19 -3.97
CA ASP A 77 -13.10 4.56 -2.84
C ASP A 77 -12.06 5.50 -2.21
N TYR A 78 -11.64 6.57 -2.90
CA TYR A 78 -10.54 7.43 -2.45
C TYR A 78 -10.78 8.12 -1.10
N PRO A 79 -11.99 8.66 -0.79
CA PRO A 79 -12.25 9.24 0.52
C PRO A 79 -12.06 8.24 1.66
N ALA A 80 -12.36 6.96 1.43
CA ALA A 80 -12.23 5.92 2.45
C ALA A 80 -10.77 5.67 2.87
N VAL A 81 -9.80 5.97 2.00
CA VAL A 81 -8.37 5.94 2.35
C VAL A 81 -8.09 6.95 3.46
N VAL A 82 -8.55 8.20 3.28
CA VAL A 82 -8.32 9.29 4.23
C VAL A 82 -9.07 9.02 5.53
N ASP A 83 -10.33 8.61 5.45
CA ASP A 83 -11.15 8.27 6.61
C ASP A 83 -10.50 7.15 7.44
N PHE A 84 -9.95 6.13 6.78
CA PHE A 84 -9.24 5.05 7.44
C PHE A 84 -8.01 5.54 8.20
N LEU A 85 -7.14 6.31 7.54
CA LEU A 85 -5.91 6.81 8.13
C LEU A 85 -6.21 7.65 9.37
N LEU A 86 -7.20 8.54 9.28
CA LEU A 86 -7.67 9.33 10.42
C LEU A 86 -8.19 8.45 11.56
N SER A 87 -8.95 7.40 11.25
CA SER A 87 -9.49 6.48 12.26
C SER A 87 -8.42 5.69 13.01
N GLU A 88 -7.34 5.30 12.33
CA GLU A 88 -6.18 4.60 12.91
C GLU A 88 -5.16 5.59 13.51
N LYS A 89 -5.45 6.90 13.52
CA LYS A 89 -4.54 7.97 13.98
C LYS A 89 -3.21 8.00 13.23
N ILE A 90 -3.24 7.64 11.95
CA ILE A 90 -2.12 7.75 11.01
C ILE A 90 -2.26 9.11 10.30
N PRO A 91 -1.18 9.90 10.18
CA PRO A 91 -1.23 11.14 9.43
C PRO A 91 -1.75 10.89 7.99
N PRO A 92 -2.77 11.66 7.54
CA PRO A 92 -3.37 11.43 6.23
C PRO A 92 -2.40 11.76 5.10
N LEU A 93 -1.62 12.84 5.23
CA LEU A 93 -0.61 13.20 4.24
C LEU A 93 0.63 12.32 4.40
N SER A 94 1.13 11.80 3.29
CA SER A 94 2.36 10.98 3.25
C SER A 94 3.57 11.77 3.79
N ALA A 95 3.62 13.07 3.52
CA ALA A 95 4.70 13.95 3.97
C ALA A 95 4.81 14.07 5.50
N ASP A 96 3.72 13.82 6.23
CA ASP A 96 3.67 13.90 7.70
C ASP A 96 4.00 12.56 8.38
N ARG A 97 4.26 11.49 7.60
CA ARG A 97 4.61 10.17 8.14
C ARG A 97 6.12 10.01 8.28
N ASP A 98 6.55 9.53 9.44
CA ASP A 98 7.92 9.10 9.73
C ASP A 98 8.03 7.56 9.83
N GLU A 99 9.22 7.02 10.05
CA GLU A 99 9.48 5.57 10.16
C GLU A 99 8.71 4.82 11.27
N LYS A 100 7.97 5.52 12.14
CA LYS A 100 7.13 4.88 13.17
C LYS A 100 5.74 4.53 12.64
N HIS A 101 5.37 5.07 11.49
CA HIS A 101 4.09 4.82 10.84
C HIS A 101 4.22 3.67 9.83
N PRO A 102 3.18 2.84 9.63
CA PRO A 102 3.18 1.79 8.60
C PRO A 102 3.35 2.39 7.21
N LEU A 103 3.96 1.65 6.28
CA LEU A 103 4.01 2.02 4.86
C LEU A 103 2.61 1.95 4.28
N VAL A 104 2.13 3.04 3.67
CA VAL A 104 0.81 3.10 3.05
C VAL A 104 0.96 2.95 1.55
N ILE A 105 0.47 1.83 1.03
CA ILE A 105 0.49 1.54 -0.40
C ILE A 105 -0.92 1.45 -0.97
N ALA A 106 -1.06 1.75 -2.27
CA ALA A 106 -2.33 1.58 -2.98
C ALA A 106 -2.13 0.95 -4.36
N GLY A 107 -3.08 0.12 -4.76
CA GLY A 107 -3.16 -0.47 -6.09
C GLY A 107 -4.62 -0.67 -6.49
N GLY A 108 -4.84 -1.51 -7.49
CA GLY A 108 -6.16 -1.74 -8.09
C GLY A 108 -6.42 -0.81 -9.28
N ILE A 109 -7.50 -1.09 -10.00
CA ILE A 109 -7.77 -0.47 -11.30
C ILE A 109 -7.93 1.05 -11.18
N ALA A 110 -8.59 1.56 -10.13
CA ALA A 110 -8.77 2.99 -9.96
C ALA A 110 -7.45 3.70 -9.68
N ALA A 111 -6.57 3.13 -8.85
CA ALA A 111 -5.25 3.68 -8.60
C ALA A 111 -4.36 3.63 -9.85
N THR A 112 -4.48 2.55 -10.64
CA THR A 112 -3.73 2.35 -11.89
C THR A 112 -4.13 3.36 -12.97
N LEU A 113 -5.42 3.66 -13.09
CA LEU A 113 -5.93 4.62 -14.08
C LEU A 113 -5.57 6.06 -13.74
N ASN A 114 -5.65 6.44 -12.47
CA ASN A 114 -5.39 7.82 -12.06
C ASN A 114 -4.88 7.89 -10.60
N PRO A 115 -3.56 7.76 -10.37
CA PRO A 115 -3.01 7.80 -9.01
C PRO A 115 -2.96 9.23 -8.41
N GLU A 116 -2.95 10.26 -9.24
CA GLU A 116 -2.69 11.65 -8.84
C GLU A 116 -3.65 12.22 -7.77
N PRO A 117 -4.97 11.96 -7.80
CA PRO A 117 -5.87 12.41 -6.73
C PRO A 117 -5.50 11.88 -5.34
N LEU A 118 -4.82 10.72 -5.29
CA LEU A 118 -4.39 10.07 -4.06
C LEU A 118 -2.90 10.27 -3.74
N ALA A 119 -2.12 10.85 -4.66
CA ALA A 119 -0.69 11.05 -4.52
C ALA A 119 -0.25 11.72 -3.20
N PRO A 120 -0.97 12.73 -2.66
CA PRO A 120 -0.60 13.32 -1.36
C PRO A 120 -0.76 12.37 -0.17
N PHE A 121 -1.55 11.30 -0.28
CA PHE A 121 -1.96 10.43 0.82
C PHE A 121 -1.28 9.06 0.80
N ILE A 122 -0.70 8.66 -0.33
CA ILE A 122 -0.11 7.33 -0.55
C ILE A 122 1.42 7.45 -0.63
N ASP A 123 2.13 6.56 0.06
CA ASP A 123 3.59 6.56 0.03
C ASP A 123 4.11 5.92 -1.27
N VAL A 124 3.47 4.84 -1.70
CA VAL A 124 3.84 4.07 -2.90
C VAL A 124 2.58 3.51 -3.56
N PHE A 125 2.45 3.71 -4.87
CA PHE A 125 1.48 2.98 -5.66
C PHE A 125 2.10 1.76 -6.29
N TYR A 126 1.31 0.69 -6.37
CA TYR A 126 1.58 -0.45 -7.23
C TYR A 126 0.54 -0.43 -8.36
N LEU A 127 0.97 0.05 -9.53
CA LEU A 127 0.18 0.25 -10.73
C LEU A 127 0.35 -0.95 -11.68
N GLY A 128 -0.75 -1.44 -12.25
CA GLY A 128 -0.74 -2.58 -13.17
C GLY A 128 -0.95 -3.94 -12.48
N GLU A 129 -0.57 -5.02 -13.16
CA GLU A 129 -0.85 -6.38 -12.69
C GLU A 129 0.13 -6.80 -11.56
N ALA A 130 -0.43 -7.23 -10.43
CA ALA A 130 0.33 -7.63 -9.23
C ALA A 130 1.29 -8.80 -9.46
N GLU A 131 1.10 -9.59 -10.51
CA GLU A 131 1.65 -10.94 -10.59
C GLU A 131 3.12 -11.02 -11.00
N SER A 132 3.69 -10.00 -11.66
CA SER A 132 5.04 -10.12 -12.24
C SER A 132 6.17 -9.55 -11.37
N SER A 133 5.95 -8.48 -10.60
CA SER A 133 7.02 -7.78 -9.87
C SER A 133 6.76 -7.58 -8.37
N PHE A 134 5.59 -7.96 -7.86
CA PHE A 134 5.27 -7.74 -6.44
C PHE A 134 6.19 -8.50 -5.48
N GLY A 135 6.67 -9.69 -5.85
CA GLY A 135 7.66 -10.43 -5.04
C GLY A 135 8.96 -9.64 -4.85
N ALA A 136 9.48 -9.03 -5.92
CA ALA A 136 10.66 -8.16 -5.85
C ALA A 136 10.39 -6.90 -5.02
N PHE A 137 9.18 -6.33 -5.14
CA PHE A 137 8.75 -5.22 -4.31
C PHE A 137 8.68 -5.59 -2.82
N HIS A 138 8.17 -6.77 -2.48
CA HIS A 138 8.17 -7.30 -1.12
C HIS A 138 9.59 -7.49 -0.59
N ASP A 139 10.47 -8.12 -1.36
CA ASP A 139 11.85 -8.36 -0.93
C ASP A 139 12.57 -7.02 -0.65
N PHE A 140 12.34 -6.01 -1.50
CA PHE A 140 12.82 -4.64 -1.25
C PHE A 140 12.26 -4.07 0.06
N ILE A 141 10.95 -4.18 0.31
CA ILE A 141 10.33 -3.71 1.57
C ILE A 141 11.01 -4.40 2.76
N ARG A 142 11.11 -5.74 2.72
CA ARG A 142 11.66 -6.55 3.82
C ARG A 142 13.10 -6.16 4.15
N GLU A 143 13.94 -5.96 3.14
CA GLU A 143 15.35 -5.62 3.31
C GLU A 143 15.60 -4.19 3.81
N ASN A 144 14.65 -3.28 3.58
CA ASN A 144 14.82 -1.86 3.89
C ASN A 144 13.86 -1.38 5.00
N LEU A 145 13.09 -2.28 5.61
CA LEU A 145 12.17 -1.96 6.70
C LEU A 145 12.93 -1.42 7.92
N GLY A 146 12.41 -0.35 8.53
CA GLY A 146 13.05 0.32 9.67
C GLY A 146 14.14 1.34 9.29
N SER A 147 14.46 1.49 8.00
CA SER A 147 15.26 2.62 7.52
C SER A 147 14.47 3.94 7.59
N ARG A 148 15.18 5.08 7.48
CA ARG A 148 14.53 6.39 7.39
C ARG A 148 13.61 6.42 6.16
N ARG A 149 12.34 6.75 6.37
CA ARG A 149 11.28 6.76 5.35
C ARG A 149 11.67 7.51 4.07
N ALA A 150 12.21 8.72 4.19
CA ALA A 150 12.64 9.50 3.03
C ALA A 150 13.75 8.81 2.21
N GLY A 151 14.68 8.13 2.88
CA GLY A 151 15.74 7.35 2.21
C GLY A 151 15.20 6.09 1.55
N PHE A 152 14.28 5.39 2.23
CA PHE A 152 13.56 4.24 1.70
C PHE A 152 12.84 4.57 0.38
N LEU A 153 12.00 5.61 0.40
CA LEU A 153 11.18 6.01 -0.76
C LEU A 153 12.05 6.45 -1.95
N ARG A 154 13.12 7.21 -1.67
CA ARG A 154 14.10 7.61 -2.70
C ARG A 154 14.78 6.39 -3.31
N LYS A 155 15.23 5.43 -2.49
CA LYS A 155 15.90 4.22 -2.98
C LYS A 155 14.93 3.39 -3.83
N LEU A 156 13.69 3.23 -3.38
CA LEU A 156 12.66 2.49 -4.11
C LEU A 156 12.37 3.11 -5.48
N ALA A 157 12.30 4.45 -5.55
CA ALA A 157 12.09 5.16 -6.81
C ALA A 157 13.23 4.95 -7.82
N ILE A 158 14.47 4.81 -7.33
CA ILE A 158 15.68 4.57 -8.16
C ILE A 158 15.74 3.11 -8.64
N GLU A 159 15.27 2.16 -7.83
CA GLU A 159 15.27 0.73 -8.15
C GLU A 159 14.45 0.41 -9.42
N ASN A 160 13.48 1.27 -9.75
CA ASN A 160 12.65 1.17 -10.96
C ASN A 160 11.96 -0.19 -11.11
N ILE A 161 11.43 -0.73 -10.01
CA ILE A 161 10.63 -1.95 -10.01
C ILE A 161 9.38 -1.72 -10.87
N PRO A 162 9.08 -2.58 -11.86
CA PRO A 162 7.89 -2.43 -12.71
C PRO A 162 6.62 -2.29 -11.87
N GLY A 163 5.76 -1.34 -12.24
CA GLY A 163 4.50 -1.04 -11.54
C GLY A 163 4.66 -0.19 -10.27
N VAL A 164 5.86 -0.01 -9.74
CA VAL A 164 6.05 0.82 -8.54
C VAL A 164 6.12 2.30 -8.92
N TYR A 165 5.23 3.10 -8.35
CA TYR A 165 5.21 4.56 -8.46
C TYR A 165 5.32 5.21 -7.08
N VAL A 166 6.34 6.06 -6.90
CA VAL A 166 6.56 6.79 -5.65
C VAL A 166 6.25 8.27 -5.88
N PRO A 167 5.12 8.80 -5.40
CA PRO A 167 4.69 10.17 -5.72
C PRO A 167 5.70 11.24 -5.30
N SER A 168 6.30 11.08 -4.13
CA SER A 168 7.30 12.01 -3.60
C SER A 168 8.61 12.08 -4.40
N ALA A 169 8.82 11.15 -5.34
CA ALA A 169 10.00 11.08 -6.19
C ALA A 169 9.75 11.53 -7.64
N CYS A 170 8.50 11.83 -8.02
CA CYS A 170 8.16 12.23 -9.37
C CYS A 170 8.19 13.75 -9.50
N ASP A 171 8.92 14.23 -10.51
CA ASP A 171 8.75 15.59 -11.04
C ASP A 171 7.45 15.58 -11.86
N PRO A 172 6.50 16.53 -11.70
CA PRO A 172 5.19 16.53 -12.36
C PRO A 172 5.17 16.26 -13.88
N ASP A 173 6.28 16.44 -14.60
CA ASP A 173 6.38 16.20 -16.04
C ASP A 173 6.68 14.73 -16.45
N GLY A 174 7.17 13.88 -15.55
CA GLY A 174 7.68 12.53 -15.86
C GLY A 174 6.63 11.41 -15.95
N LEU A 175 5.36 11.67 -15.65
CA LEU A 175 4.32 10.64 -15.55
C LEU A 175 3.86 10.08 -16.91
N LYS A 176 4.05 10.84 -18.01
CA LYS A 176 3.55 10.47 -19.34
C LYS A 176 4.28 9.30 -20.00
N GLU A 177 5.51 9.01 -19.56
CA GLU A 177 6.38 8.02 -20.22
C GLU A 177 6.30 6.62 -19.59
N ARG A 178 5.64 6.46 -18.43
CA ARG A 178 5.66 5.20 -17.65
C ARG A 178 4.35 4.40 -17.69
N VAL A 179 3.32 4.93 -18.35
CA VAL A 179 2.00 4.30 -18.53
C VAL A 179 1.68 3.99 -20.01
N GLY A 180 2.70 4.04 -20.88
CA GLY A 180 2.62 3.66 -22.30
C GLY A 180 3.16 2.27 -22.57
#